data_AF-A0A1G2SYB6-F1
#
_entry.id   AF-A0A1G2SYB6-F1
#
_cell.length_a   1.000
_cell.length_b   1.000
_cell.length_c   1.000
_cell.angle_alpha   90.00
_cell.angle_beta   90.00
_cell.angle_gamma   90.00
#
_symmetry.space_group_name_H-M   'P 1'
#
loop_
_entity.id
_entity.type
_entity.pdbx_description
1 polymer ?
#
loop_
_entity_poly.entity_id
_entity_poly.type
_entity_poly.pdbx_seq_one_letter_code
_entity_poly.pdbx_strand_id
1 'polypeptide(L)'
;MAVVVSNQTKYTDGLALSTLADEISLTISQAQAYGAGVRETAPGSLKFDAAYGLSFTTSSNKTYIYFADQDGDKIYDVGESLSQIEISRGNYISNICAVLPGNVSECGIGQVDISFTRPKTEPIFAFSASWPTAIGAKIILMSPAGDDRSVTVYSSGQITVQ
;
A
#
# COMPACT_ATOMS: atom_id res chain seq x y z
N MET A 1 30.75 -32.92 14.84
CA MET A 1 29.42 -32.86 14.21
C MET A 1 29.20 -31.44 13.75
N ALA A 2 29.28 -31.16 12.45
CA ALA A 2 29.09 -29.82 11.90
C ALA A 2 27.63 -29.72 11.43
N VAL A 3 26.84 -28.88 12.10
CA VAL A 3 25.48 -28.58 11.68
C VAL A 3 25.56 -27.53 10.58
N VAL A 4 25.02 -27.87 9.42
CA VAL A 4 25.09 -27.07 8.21
C VAL A 4 24.14 -25.87 8.35
N VAL A 5 24.69 -24.69 8.66
CA VAL A 5 23.97 -23.41 8.65
C VAL A 5 24.03 -22.84 7.24
N SER A 6 23.23 -23.37 6.32
CA SER A 6 23.18 -22.86 4.92
C SER A 6 21.81 -22.33 4.50
N ASN A 7 20.77 -22.47 5.34
CA ASN A 7 19.40 -22.02 5.05
C ASN A 7 18.88 -20.91 5.99
N GLN A 8 19.69 -20.43 6.94
CA GLN A 8 19.24 -19.40 7.89
C GLN A 8 18.90 -18.08 7.17
N THR A 9 19.71 -17.67 6.19
CA THR A 9 19.55 -16.39 5.47
C THR A 9 18.24 -16.35 4.68
N LYS A 10 17.93 -17.40 3.92
CA LYS A 10 16.66 -17.51 3.17
C LYS A 10 15.45 -17.49 4.09
N TYR A 11 15.55 -18.17 5.24
CA TYR A 11 14.47 -18.17 6.24
C TYR A 11 14.27 -16.79 6.86
N THR A 12 15.36 -16.06 7.18
CA THR A 12 15.26 -14.71 7.73
C THR A 12 14.74 -13.70 6.70
N ASP A 13 15.05 -13.89 5.42
CA ASP A 13 14.59 -13.02 4.33
C ASP A 13 13.10 -13.23 4.04
N GLY A 14 12.65 -14.48 4.00
CA GLY A 14 11.22 -14.81 3.86
C GLY A 14 10.37 -14.29 5.02
N LEU A 15 10.88 -14.37 6.26
CA LEU A 15 10.22 -13.77 7.43
C LEU A 15 10.14 -12.25 7.32
N ALA A 16 11.23 -11.59 6.92
CA ALA A 16 11.27 -10.15 6.75
C ALA A 16 10.26 -9.66 5.69
N LEU A 17 10.13 -10.40 4.59
CA LEU A 17 9.17 -10.09 3.53
C LEU A 17 7.72 -10.27 4.00
N SER A 18 7.43 -11.32 4.76
CA SER A 18 6.12 -11.51 5.39
C SER A 18 5.79 -10.39 6.39
N THR A 19 6.74 -10.03 7.27
CA THR A 19 6.55 -8.90 8.21
C THR A 19 6.27 -7.60 7.47
N LEU A 20 6.98 -7.31 6.37
CA LEU A 20 6.72 -6.12 5.56
C LEU A 20 5.31 -6.11 4.97
N ALA A 21 4.87 -7.26 4.44
CA ALA A 21 3.53 -7.38 3.87
C ALA A 21 2.44 -7.18 4.95
N ASP A 22 2.67 -7.72 6.14
CA ASP A 22 1.80 -7.52 7.31
C ASP A 22 1.78 -6.06 7.76
N GLU A 23 2.93 -5.38 7.84
CA GLU A 23 3.05 -3.96 8.18
C GLU A 23 2.30 -3.06 7.19
N ILE A 24 2.40 -3.34 5.89
CA ILE A 24 1.65 -2.62 4.86
C ILE A 24 0.15 -2.85 5.03
N SER A 25 -0.28 -4.10 5.24
CA SER A 25 -1.69 -4.44 5.46
C SER A 25 -2.28 -3.73 6.69
N LEU A 26 -1.48 -3.61 7.75
CA LEU A 26 -1.84 -2.93 8.99
C LEU A 26 -1.95 -1.43 8.77
N THR A 27 -1.02 -0.83 8.03
CA THR A 27 -1.04 0.59 7.71
C THR A 27 -2.24 0.96 6.83
N ILE A 28 -2.61 0.11 5.87
CA ILE A 28 -3.83 0.29 5.06
C ILE A 28 -5.08 0.21 5.95
N SER A 29 -5.13 -0.76 6.86
CA SER A 29 -6.24 -0.90 7.82
C SER A 29 -6.34 0.30 8.76
N GLN A 30 -5.19 0.85 9.18
CA GLN A 30 -5.11 2.06 9.99
C GLN A 30 -5.59 3.29 9.20
N ALA A 31 -5.22 3.42 7.92
CA ALA A 31 -5.70 4.46 7.03
C ALA A 31 -7.23 4.38 6.85
N GLN A 32 -7.77 3.18 6.66
CA GLN A 32 -9.22 2.94 6.58
C GLN A 32 -9.94 3.34 7.87
N ALA A 33 -9.39 2.98 9.04
CA ALA A 33 -9.95 3.36 10.33
C ALA A 33 -9.90 4.88 10.57
N TYR A 34 -8.82 5.54 10.16
CA TYR A 34 -8.67 6.99 10.25
C TYR A 34 -9.55 7.75 9.25
N GLY A 35 -9.74 7.23 8.04
CA GLY A 35 -10.70 7.77 7.07
C GLY A 35 -12.16 7.62 7.51
N ALA A 36 -12.49 6.60 8.31
CA ALA A 36 -13.82 6.47 8.92
C ALA A 36 -14.01 7.39 10.15
N GLY A 37 -12.92 7.73 10.85
CA GLY A 37 -12.92 8.57 12.06
C GLY A 37 -13.00 10.08 11.76
N VAL A 38 -13.53 10.85 12.71
CA VAL A 38 -13.46 12.32 12.66
C VAL A 38 -12.12 12.74 13.25
N ARG A 39 -11.09 12.92 12.40
CA ARG A 39 -9.77 13.42 12.81
C ARG A 39 -9.39 14.64 11.98
N GLU A 40 -9.00 15.72 12.66
CA GLU A 40 -8.43 16.90 12.02
C GLU A 40 -7.10 16.54 11.34
N THR A 41 -6.89 17.04 10.12
CA THR A 41 -5.61 16.87 9.39
C THR A 41 -4.42 17.53 10.07
N ALA A 42 -4.68 18.59 10.84
CA ALA A 42 -3.73 19.27 11.69
C ALA A 42 -4.50 20.04 12.78
N PRO A 43 -3.94 20.23 13.99
CA PRO A 43 -4.62 20.98 15.04
C PRO A 43 -5.03 22.38 14.55
N GLY A 44 -6.33 22.63 14.47
CA GLY A 44 -6.89 23.92 14.05
C GLY A 44 -7.10 24.12 12.55
N SER A 45 -6.99 23.07 11.72
CA SER A 45 -7.25 23.19 10.27
C SER A 45 -8.74 23.26 9.91
N LEU A 46 -9.65 22.89 10.84
CA LEU A 46 -11.10 22.78 10.64
C LEU A 46 -11.53 21.89 9.44
N LYS A 47 -10.59 21.18 8.81
CA LYS A 47 -10.82 20.26 7.69
C LYS A 47 -10.92 18.83 8.24
N PHE A 48 -12.15 18.38 8.43
CA PHE A 48 -12.49 17.05 8.93
C PHE A 48 -12.82 16.05 7.80
N ASP A 49 -12.81 16.50 6.54
CA ASP A 49 -13.23 15.72 5.36
C ASP A 49 -12.06 15.20 4.51
N ALA A 50 -10.83 15.34 4.97
CA ALA A 50 -9.65 14.87 4.25
C ALA A 50 -9.63 13.34 4.10
N ALA A 51 -9.26 12.87 2.91
CA ALA A 51 -9.06 11.46 2.68
C ALA A 51 -7.68 11.05 3.23
N TYR A 52 -7.58 9.90 3.86
CA TYR A 52 -6.28 9.34 4.27
C TYR A 52 -5.93 8.17 3.35
N GLY A 53 -4.68 8.09 2.93
CA GLY A 53 -4.29 7.10 1.94
C GLY A 53 -2.82 6.71 1.97
N LEU A 54 -2.51 5.72 1.13
CA LEU A 54 -1.16 5.28 0.85
C LEU A 54 -0.87 5.42 -0.64
N SER A 55 0.26 6.03 -0.97
CA SER A 55 0.79 6.12 -2.31
C SER A 55 1.94 5.15 -2.48
N PHE A 56 1.84 4.31 -3.51
CA PHE A 56 2.88 3.37 -3.91
C PHE A 56 3.35 3.73 -5.32
N THR A 57 4.67 3.75 -5.52
CA THR A 57 5.27 4.04 -6.83
C THR A 57 6.42 3.08 -7.10
N THR A 58 6.52 2.56 -8.32
CA THR A 58 7.62 1.67 -8.73
C THR A 58 8.94 2.42 -8.96
N SER A 59 8.89 3.72 -9.27
CA SER A 59 10.06 4.61 -9.33
C SER A 59 10.78 4.73 -7.99
N SER A 60 10.01 4.76 -6.90
CA SER A 60 10.51 4.80 -5.52
C SER A 60 10.21 3.48 -4.81
N ASN A 61 10.61 2.36 -5.43
CA ASN A 61 10.26 1.01 -4.99
C ASN A 61 10.72 0.61 -3.57
N LYS A 62 11.52 1.42 -2.89
CA LYS A 62 11.98 1.18 -1.52
C LYS A 62 11.22 2.00 -0.47
N THR A 63 10.25 2.80 -0.87
CA THR A 63 9.52 3.68 0.04
C THR A 63 8.06 3.77 -0.37
N TYR A 64 7.17 3.90 0.60
CA TYR A 64 5.79 4.24 0.34
C TYR A 64 5.39 5.44 1.20
N ILE A 65 4.40 6.19 0.74
CA ILE A 65 4.01 7.45 1.36
C ILE A 65 2.64 7.29 1.97
N TYR A 66 2.53 7.60 3.26
CA TYR A 66 1.27 7.81 3.93
C TYR A 66 0.90 9.29 3.79
N PHE A 67 -0.26 9.58 3.20
CA PHE A 67 -0.68 10.94 2.88
C PHE A 67 -2.08 11.24 3.40
N ALA A 68 -2.37 12.53 3.53
CA ALA A 68 -3.71 13.05 3.76
C ALA A 68 -4.05 14.06 2.69
N ASP A 69 -5.03 13.71 1.89
CA ASP A 69 -5.61 14.51 0.82
C ASP A 69 -6.33 15.74 1.43
N GLN A 70 -5.79 16.93 1.15
CA GLN A 70 -6.28 18.21 1.64
C GLN A 70 -7.09 19.00 0.60
N ASP A 71 -7.01 18.62 -0.67
CA ASP A 71 -7.63 19.32 -1.79
C ASP A 71 -8.91 18.61 -2.31
N GLY A 72 -9.10 17.35 -1.92
CA GLY A 72 -10.24 16.50 -2.19
C GLY A 72 -10.16 15.71 -3.51
N ASP A 73 -8.99 15.64 -4.14
CA ASP A 73 -8.80 15.01 -5.45
C ASP A 73 -8.57 13.48 -5.37
N LYS A 74 -8.38 12.95 -4.15
CA LYS A 74 -8.18 11.52 -3.80
C LYS A 74 -6.85 10.93 -4.26
N ILE A 75 -5.93 11.77 -4.72
CA ILE A 75 -4.60 11.45 -5.23
C ILE A 75 -3.57 11.98 -4.23
N TYR A 76 -2.33 11.51 -4.33
CA TYR A 76 -1.24 12.07 -3.55
C TYR A 76 -0.59 13.25 -4.29
N ASP A 77 -0.61 14.42 -3.66
CA ASP A 77 0.07 15.62 -4.14
C ASP A 77 1.30 16.03 -3.30
N VAL A 78 2.18 16.81 -3.94
CA VAL A 78 3.40 17.31 -3.28
C VAL A 78 3.01 18.27 -2.14
N GLY A 79 3.27 17.85 -0.90
CA GLY A 79 2.93 18.61 0.31
C GLY A 79 1.89 17.94 1.20
N GLU A 80 1.29 16.84 0.74
CA GLU A 80 0.26 16.07 1.47
C GLU A 80 0.81 14.83 2.19
N SER A 81 2.12 14.60 2.07
CA SER A 81 2.82 13.51 2.73
C SER A 81 2.82 13.72 4.24
N LEU A 82 2.19 12.82 4.98
CA LEU A 82 2.24 12.80 6.44
C LEU A 82 3.48 12.06 6.93
N SER A 83 3.77 10.92 6.31
CA SER A 83 4.92 10.10 6.66
C SER A 83 5.42 9.34 5.45
N GLN A 84 6.74 9.30 5.27
CA GLN A 84 7.40 8.43 4.30
C GLN A 84 7.94 7.22 5.06
N ILE A 85 7.49 6.03 4.68
CA ILE A 85 7.93 4.78 5.30
C ILE A 85 8.92 4.11 4.37
N GLU A 86 10.13 3.85 4.88
CA GLU A 86 11.16 3.11 4.16
C GLU A 86 10.95 1.60 4.32
N ILE A 87 11.01 0.90 3.20
CA ILE A 87 10.96 -0.54 3.15
C ILE A 87 12.29 -1.09 3.67
N SER A 88 12.20 -1.82 4.78
CA SER A 88 13.36 -2.34 5.48
C SER A 88 13.99 -3.55 4.77
N ARG A 89 15.26 -3.83 5.10
CA ARG A 89 16.00 -5.06 4.74
C ARG A 89 16.22 -5.28 3.24
N GLY A 90 16.17 -4.22 2.44
CA GLY A 90 16.46 -4.27 1.01
C GLY A 90 15.34 -4.89 0.16
N ASN A 91 14.18 -5.17 0.76
CA ASN A 91 12.97 -5.50 0.02
C ASN A 91 12.52 -4.31 -0.83
N TYR A 92 11.78 -4.58 -1.89
CA TYR A 92 11.30 -3.54 -2.78
C TYR A 92 9.96 -3.91 -3.43
N ILE A 93 9.24 -2.90 -3.88
CA ILE A 93 8.03 -3.04 -4.69
C ILE A 93 8.47 -3.44 -6.09
N SER A 94 8.20 -4.68 -6.47
CA SER A 94 8.52 -5.21 -7.79
C SER A 94 7.54 -4.71 -8.83
N ASN A 95 6.23 -4.83 -8.53
CA ASN A 95 5.17 -4.48 -9.45
C ASN A 95 3.93 -4.02 -8.69
N ILE A 96 3.14 -3.17 -9.35
CA ILE A 96 1.81 -2.78 -8.91
C ILE A 96 0.84 -3.24 -10.00
N CYS A 97 -0.28 -3.83 -9.58
CA CYS A 97 -1.28 -4.38 -10.45
C CYS A 97 -2.68 -3.91 -10.06
N ALA A 98 -3.55 -3.72 -11.05
CA ALA A 98 -4.98 -3.53 -10.84
C ALA A 98 -5.66 -4.89 -10.89
N VAL A 99 -6.54 -5.16 -9.94
CA VAL A 99 -7.38 -6.36 -9.94
C VAL A 99 -8.67 -6.03 -10.67
N LEU A 100 -8.95 -6.74 -11.76
CA LEU A 100 -10.15 -6.61 -12.58
C LEU A 100 -11.24 -7.60 -12.14
N PRO A 101 -12.51 -7.38 -12.56
CA PRO A 101 -13.60 -8.31 -12.29
C PRO A 101 -13.25 -9.69 -12.85
N GLY A 102 -13.46 -10.74 -12.05
CA GLY A 102 -13.01 -12.10 -12.38
C GLY A 102 -11.63 -12.47 -11.81
N ASN A 103 -11.05 -11.66 -10.93
CA ASN A 103 -9.76 -11.89 -10.27
C ASN A 103 -8.57 -11.94 -11.23
N VAL A 104 -8.66 -11.24 -12.37
CA VAL A 104 -7.55 -11.05 -13.29
C VAL A 104 -6.72 -9.86 -12.80
N SER A 105 -5.41 -10.02 -12.65
CA SER A 105 -4.52 -8.93 -12.24
C SER A 105 -3.71 -8.41 -13.43
N GLU A 106 -3.88 -7.14 -13.77
CA GLU A 106 -3.09 -6.46 -14.80
C GLU A 106 -1.97 -5.66 -14.13
N CYS A 107 -0.73 -6.04 -14.40
CA CYS A 107 0.47 -5.49 -13.76
C CYS A 107 1.21 -4.51 -14.67
N GLY A 108 2.17 -3.79 -14.09
CA GLY A 108 2.95 -2.76 -14.81
C GLY A 108 2.40 -1.36 -14.61
N ILE A 109 1.62 -1.16 -13.55
CA ILE A 109 1.19 0.16 -13.11
C ILE A 109 2.38 0.83 -12.41
N GLY A 110 2.73 2.04 -12.83
CA GLY A 110 3.84 2.78 -12.24
C GLY A 110 3.54 3.33 -10.85
N GLN A 111 2.28 3.71 -10.61
CA GLN A 111 1.83 4.30 -9.35
C GLN A 111 0.38 3.93 -9.06
N VAL A 112 0.10 3.68 -7.78
CA VAL A 112 -1.27 3.59 -7.25
C VAL A 112 -1.37 4.37 -5.96
N ASP A 113 -2.44 5.15 -5.84
CA ASP A 113 -2.84 5.84 -4.63
C ASP A 113 -4.13 5.18 -4.14
N ILE A 114 -4.11 4.73 -2.88
CA ILE A 114 -5.23 4.08 -2.21
C ILE A 114 -5.70 5.02 -1.12
N SER A 115 -6.83 5.70 -1.36
CA SER A 115 -7.39 6.69 -0.44
C SER A 115 -8.71 6.22 0.14
N PHE A 116 -8.96 6.58 1.40
CA PHE A 116 -10.19 6.27 2.13
C PHE A 116 -10.88 7.57 2.50
N THR A 117 -12.06 7.81 1.93
CA THR A 117 -12.88 8.99 2.21
C THR A 117 -14.01 8.69 3.17
N ARG A 118 -14.17 9.52 4.20
CA ARG A 118 -15.33 9.48 5.07
C ARG A 118 -16.64 9.66 4.28
N PRO A 119 -17.76 9.03 4.69
CA PRO A 119 -17.92 7.98 5.72
C PRO A 119 -17.75 6.57 5.14
N LYS A 120 -17.21 6.43 3.93
CA LYS A 120 -17.13 5.16 3.22
C LYS A 120 -15.86 4.42 3.62
N THR A 121 -16.02 3.14 3.91
CA THR A 121 -14.89 2.22 4.14
C THR A 121 -14.34 1.64 2.84
N GLU A 122 -14.96 1.97 1.71
CA GLU A 122 -14.57 1.57 0.37
C GLU A 122 -13.33 2.39 -0.06
N PRO A 123 -12.19 1.74 -0.34
CA PRO A 123 -11.03 2.43 -0.88
C PRO A 123 -11.33 2.96 -2.28
N ILE A 124 -10.78 4.13 -2.58
CA ILE A 124 -10.71 4.70 -3.91
C ILE A 124 -9.29 4.46 -4.43
N PHE A 125 -9.20 3.91 -5.63
CA PHE A 125 -7.94 3.64 -6.28
C PHE A 125 -7.72 4.67 -7.38
N ALA A 126 -6.69 5.49 -7.23
CA ALA A 126 -6.18 6.33 -8.31
C ALA A 126 -4.92 5.66 -8.87
N PHE A 127 -4.99 5.26 -10.13
CA PHE A 127 -3.87 4.65 -10.83
C PHE A 127 -3.27 5.67 -11.80
N SER A 128 -1.97 5.57 -12.09
CA SER A 128 -1.31 6.42 -13.10
C SER A 128 -1.91 6.28 -14.51
N ALA A 129 -2.63 5.18 -14.77
CA ALA A 129 -3.37 4.94 -16.01
C ALA A 129 -4.86 4.72 -15.67
N SER A 130 -5.76 5.02 -16.61
CA SER A 130 -7.20 4.87 -16.36
C SER A 130 -7.60 3.39 -16.31
N TRP A 131 -7.96 2.91 -15.12
CA TRP A 131 -8.46 1.55 -14.87
C TRP A 131 -9.87 1.60 -14.25
N PRO A 132 -10.90 2.07 -14.98
CA PRO A 132 -12.23 2.32 -14.43
C PRO A 132 -12.96 1.04 -13.98
N THR A 133 -12.51 -0.13 -14.42
CA THR A 133 -13.09 -1.43 -14.06
C THR A 133 -12.35 -2.11 -12.93
N ALA A 134 -11.29 -1.52 -12.37
CA ALA A 134 -10.54 -2.14 -11.27
C ALA A 134 -11.42 -2.30 -10.02
N ILE A 135 -11.45 -3.53 -9.50
CA ILE A 135 -12.11 -3.92 -8.24
C ILE A 135 -11.10 -4.04 -7.09
N GLY A 136 -9.83 -3.70 -7.32
CA GLY A 136 -8.79 -3.74 -6.30
C GLY A 136 -7.43 -3.32 -6.83
N ALA A 137 -6.49 -3.15 -5.90
CA ALA A 137 -5.08 -2.91 -6.16
C ALA A 137 -4.24 -4.01 -5.50
N LYS A 138 -3.28 -4.56 -6.23
CA LYS A 138 -2.34 -5.58 -5.77
C LYS A 138 -0.93 -5.02 -5.83
N ILE A 139 -0.25 -4.98 -4.69
CA ILE A 139 1.13 -4.55 -4.54
C ILE A 139 1.99 -5.80 -4.40
N ILE A 140 2.97 -5.99 -5.29
CA ILE A 140 3.89 -7.13 -5.27
C ILE A 140 5.23 -6.65 -4.71
N LEU A 141 5.62 -7.27 -3.60
CA LEU A 141 6.87 -7.06 -2.88
C LEU A 141 7.83 -8.20 -3.23
N MET A 142 9.09 -7.87 -3.38
CA MET A 142 10.14 -8.84 -3.68
C MET A 142 11.32 -8.63 -2.74
N SER A 143 11.87 -9.74 -2.27
CA SER A 143 13.10 -9.78 -1.52
C SER A 143 14.31 -9.82 -2.45
N PRO A 144 15.49 -9.34 -2.02
CA PRO A 144 16.73 -9.49 -2.79
C PRO A 144 17.14 -10.96 -3.00
N ALA A 145 16.57 -11.89 -2.23
CA ALA A 145 16.77 -13.33 -2.37
C ALA A 145 15.91 -13.96 -3.49
N GLY A 146 14.94 -13.22 -4.04
CA GLY A 146 14.05 -13.66 -5.12
C GLY A 146 12.69 -14.21 -4.67
N ASP A 147 12.40 -14.24 -3.37
CA ASP A 147 11.07 -14.55 -2.85
C ASP A 147 10.14 -13.35 -3.02
N ASP A 148 8.87 -13.60 -3.37
CA ASP A 148 7.84 -12.59 -3.54
C ASP A 148 6.66 -12.76 -2.56
N ARG A 149 6.02 -11.64 -2.23
CA ARG A 149 4.77 -11.56 -1.47
C ARG A 149 3.91 -10.49 -2.09
N SER A 150 2.61 -10.58 -1.89
CA SER A 150 1.67 -9.59 -2.41
C SER A 150 0.62 -9.19 -1.39
N VAL A 151 0.29 -7.90 -1.40
CA VAL A 151 -0.79 -7.33 -0.61
C VAL A 151 -1.85 -6.85 -1.59
N THR A 152 -3.05 -7.42 -1.50
CA THR A 152 -4.18 -7.07 -2.35
C THR A 152 -5.26 -6.39 -1.53
N VAL A 153 -5.68 -5.22 -1.97
CA VAL A 153 -6.76 -4.43 -1.40
C VAL A 153 -7.91 -4.42 -2.40
N TYR A 154 -9.09 -4.85 -1.97
CA TYR A 154 -10.29 -4.85 -2.81
C TYR A 154 -11.13 -3.59 -2.56
N SER A 155 -11.95 -3.21 -3.54
CA SER A 155 -12.92 -2.10 -3.41
C SER A 155 -13.97 -2.33 -2.32
N SER A 156 -14.15 -3.57 -1.88
CA SER A 156 -14.96 -3.93 -0.71
C SER A 156 -14.31 -3.54 0.64
N GLY A 157 -13.05 -3.10 0.63
CA GLY A 157 -12.25 -2.87 1.83
C GLY A 157 -11.59 -4.13 2.39
N GLN A 158 -11.73 -5.28 1.72
CA GLN A 158 -11.01 -6.50 2.10
C GLN A 158 -9.52 -6.38 1.76
N ILE A 159 -8.66 -6.75 2.70
CA ILE A 159 -7.22 -6.80 2.52
C ILE A 159 -6.78 -8.26 2.60
N THR A 160 -6.00 -8.71 1.62
CA THR A 160 -5.46 -10.08 1.55
C THR A 160 -3.97 -10.03 1.37
N VAL A 161 -3.24 -10.80 2.18
CA VAL A 161 -1.79 -10.97 2.07
C VAL A 161 -1.51 -12.38 1.57
N GLN A 162 -0.66 -12.50 0.54
CA GLN A 162 -0.27 -13.77 -0.09
C GLN A 162 1.25 -13.88 -0.23
#